data_AF-A0A8X7TGY1-F1
#
_entry.id   AF-A0A8X7TGY1-F1
#
_cell.length_a   1.000
_cell.length_b   1.000
_cell.length_c   1.000
_cell.angle_alpha   90.00
_cell.angle_beta   90.00
_cell.angle_gamma   90.00
#
_symmetry.space_group_name_H-M   'P 1'
#
loop_
_entity.id
_entity.type
_entity.pdbx_description
1 polymer ?
#
loop_
_entity_poly.entity_id
_entity_poly.type
_entity_poly.pdbx_seq_one_letter_code
_entity_poly.pdbx_strand_id
1 'polypeptide(L)'
;MVAKKGRQDSSSEVGEIDTSAPFQSVKHAVNLFGEAALSADNHPLIRKPTPQSAEKVLVKQTELHLAQKELNKLKEQVQNAESPRVRSRKRPEAASVSSSDEYGMVCKELDAAKQELRKIRQTVALRKEEEAKEVTKVYSDKIQLLREEITAVNESVEQTKLACSQARKEQSEIFSEKEIQQQLYKAGMEESAKKLLTLKKEFDPEVAKKLEAQLSETYNEIDELQKQMEDTKASSDVDSVNGVSLELNEAKGLLEKFVEEEKSLQESVESLKAENRT
;
A
#
# COMPACT_ATOMS: atom_id res chain seq x y z
N MET A 1 55.39 -11.96 1.55
CA MET A 1 54.89 -10.56 1.43
C MET A 1 53.37 -10.58 1.44
N VAL A 2 52.77 -9.89 2.44
CA VAL A 2 51.45 -9.20 2.38
C VAL A 2 50.19 -10.09 2.26
N ALA A 3 49.07 -9.96 2.98
CA ALA A 3 48.64 -9.27 4.22
C ALA A 3 47.21 -9.79 4.53
N LYS A 4 46.88 -10.05 5.80
CA LYS A 4 45.88 -9.34 6.66
C LYS A 4 44.53 -9.05 5.97
N LYS A 5 43.46 -9.77 6.35
CA LYS A 5 42.45 -9.46 7.41
C LYS A 5 41.33 -8.51 6.95
N GLY A 6 40.09 -8.95 7.17
CA GLY A 6 38.90 -8.11 7.11
C GLY A 6 37.61 -8.92 7.14
N ARG A 7 37.27 -9.50 8.31
CA ARG A 7 35.87 -9.84 8.63
C ARG A 7 35.14 -8.51 8.83
N GLN A 8 34.14 -8.23 8.02
CA GLN A 8 33.15 -7.21 8.32
C GLN A 8 31.95 -7.90 8.95
N ASP A 9 31.78 -7.67 10.26
CA ASP A 9 30.50 -7.81 10.93
C ASP A 9 29.57 -6.73 10.37
N SER A 10 28.62 -7.11 9.50
CA SER A 10 27.51 -6.23 9.15
C SER A 10 26.47 -6.35 10.25
N SER A 11 26.54 -5.42 11.20
CA SER A 11 25.49 -5.15 12.18
C SER A 11 24.14 -5.10 11.48
N SER A 12 23.18 -5.84 12.03
CA SER A 12 21.77 -5.80 11.69
C SER A 12 21.26 -4.36 11.57
N GLU A 13 21.06 -3.89 10.35
CA GLU A 13 20.26 -2.73 10.04
C GLU A 13 18.80 -3.14 10.27
N VAL A 14 18.35 -3.00 11.52
CA VAL A 14 16.93 -3.07 11.85
C VAL A 14 16.30 -1.84 11.23
N GLY A 15 15.75 -1.99 10.03
CA GLY A 15 14.96 -0.95 9.38
C GLY A 15 13.84 -0.53 10.33
N GLU A 16 13.87 0.72 10.78
CA GLU A 16 12.77 1.33 11.51
C GLU A 16 11.55 1.29 10.59
N ILE A 17 10.60 0.40 10.88
CA ILE A 17 9.33 0.37 10.17
C ILE A 17 8.55 1.60 10.63
N ASP A 18 8.29 2.51 9.71
CA ASP A 18 7.43 3.67 9.93
C ASP A 18 6.03 3.18 10.35
N THR A 19 5.71 3.34 11.63
CA THR A 19 4.40 3.01 12.22
C THR A 19 3.45 4.20 12.25
N SER A 20 3.84 5.33 11.63
CA SER A 20 2.96 6.48 11.53
C SER A 20 1.72 6.09 10.72
N ALA A 21 0.55 6.55 11.20
CA ALA A 21 -0.67 6.36 10.45
C ALA A 21 -0.52 7.07 9.09
N PRO A 22 -0.99 6.46 7.98
CA PRO A 22 -0.88 7.05 6.64
C PRO A 22 -1.62 8.38 6.50
N PHE A 23 -2.37 8.77 7.53
CA PHE A 23 -3.03 10.05 7.70
C PHE A 23 -2.74 10.61 9.10
N GLN A 24 -2.49 11.91 9.15
CA GLN A 24 -2.13 12.61 10.40
C GLN A 24 -3.31 12.80 11.39
N SER A 25 -4.55 12.53 10.96
CA SER A 25 -5.76 12.69 11.78
C SER A 25 -6.95 11.97 11.15
N VAL A 26 -7.95 11.59 11.95
CA VAL A 26 -9.27 11.13 11.46
C VAL A 26 -9.90 12.18 10.53
N LYS A 27 -9.74 13.47 10.83
CA LYS A 27 -10.22 14.55 9.96
C LYS A 27 -9.52 14.55 8.60
N HIS A 28 -8.22 14.23 8.58
CA HIS A 28 -7.45 14.11 7.34
C HIS A 28 -7.91 12.89 6.54
N ALA A 29 -8.14 11.74 7.18
CA ALA A 29 -8.71 10.56 6.51
C ALA A 29 -10.11 10.83 5.94
N VAL A 30 -10.98 11.49 6.72
CA VAL A 30 -12.35 11.84 6.29
C VAL A 30 -12.33 12.81 5.11
N ASN A 31 -11.41 13.77 5.07
CA ASN A 31 -11.27 14.65 3.90
C ASN A 31 -10.71 13.89 2.69
N LEU A 32 -9.64 13.11 2.86
CA LEU A 32 -8.99 12.40 1.75
C LEU A 32 -9.92 11.37 1.09
N PHE A 33 -10.64 10.59 1.89
CA PHE A 33 -11.57 9.57 1.39
C PHE A 33 -12.98 10.11 1.14
N GLY A 34 -13.38 11.17 1.83
CA GLY A 34 -14.65 11.86 1.58
C GLY A 34 -14.63 12.69 0.30
N GLU A 35 -13.50 13.32 -0.07
CA GLU A 35 -13.33 13.97 -1.37
C GLU A 35 -13.14 12.96 -2.50
N ALA A 36 -12.47 11.82 -2.27
CA ALA A 36 -12.37 10.76 -3.27
C ALA A 36 -13.75 10.18 -3.64
N ALA A 37 -14.71 10.15 -2.71
CA ALA A 37 -16.09 9.75 -2.97
C ALA A 37 -16.91 10.80 -3.76
N LEU A 38 -16.39 12.02 -3.90
CA LEU A 38 -17.03 13.15 -4.59
C LEU A 38 -16.23 13.65 -5.80
N SER A 39 -15.10 13.02 -6.13
CA SER A 39 -14.29 13.38 -7.28
C SER A 39 -15.06 13.08 -8.56
N ALA A 40 -15.49 14.17 -9.19
CA ALA A 40 -16.52 14.22 -10.23
C ALA A 40 -16.07 13.72 -11.61
N ASP A 41 -14.85 13.17 -11.75
CA ASP A 41 -14.22 13.06 -13.08
C ASP A 41 -13.90 11.67 -13.61
N ASN A 42 -14.26 10.54 -12.96
CA ASN A 42 -13.93 9.23 -13.54
C ASN A 42 -14.96 8.08 -13.36
N HIS A 43 -16.25 8.38 -13.26
CA HIS A 43 -17.30 7.37 -13.48
C HIS A 43 -18.56 8.05 -14.04
N PRO A 44 -19.31 7.43 -14.98
CA PRO A 44 -20.54 8.02 -15.48
C PRO A 44 -21.59 8.00 -14.36
N LEU A 45 -21.67 9.09 -13.59
CA LEU A 45 -22.76 9.31 -12.65
C LEU A 45 -24.08 9.34 -13.42
N ILE A 46 -24.98 8.48 -12.96
CA ILE A 46 -26.41 8.45 -13.24
C ILE A 46 -26.94 9.89 -13.21
N ARG A 47 -27.08 10.50 -14.39
CA ARG A 47 -27.89 11.71 -14.54
C ARG A 47 -29.33 11.28 -14.32
N LYS A 48 -29.91 11.67 -13.17
CA LYS A 48 -31.36 11.62 -12.98
C LYS A 48 -32.01 12.27 -14.20
N PRO A 49 -33.03 11.63 -14.82
CA PRO A 49 -33.70 12.22 -15.98
C PRO A 49 -34.22 13.60 -15.59
N THR A 50 -33.81 14.61 -16.34
CA THR A 50 -34.18 16.02 -16.14
C THR A 50 -35.70 16.16 -16.03
N PRO A 51 -36.22 16.91 -15.02
CA PRO A 51 -37.67 17.10 -14.80
C PRO A 51 -38.42 17.71 -16.00
N GLN A 52 -37.70 18.31 -16.94
CA GLN A 52 -38.23 18.88 -18.18
C GLN A 52 -38.93 17.86 -19.09
N SER A 53 -38.64 16.55 -19.00
CA SER A 53 -39.28 15.55 -19.88
C SER A 53 -40.70 15.21 -19.45
N ALA A 54 -40.93 14.99 -18.16
CA ALA A 54 -42.26 14.69 -17.61
C ALA A 54 -43.20 15.90 -17.74
N GLU A 55 -42.67 17.11 -17.52
CA GLU A 55 -43.41 18.37 -17.69
C GLU A 55 -43.80 18.59 -19.16
N LYS A 56 -42.90 18.34 -20.12
CA LYS A 56 -43.21 18.42 -21.56
C LYS A 56 -44.28 17.43 -22.00
N VAL A 57 -44.32 16.22 -21.42
CA VAL A 57 -45.37 15.23 -21.72
C VAL A 57 -46.72 15.69 -21.19
N LEU A 58 -46.77 16.25 -19.96
CA LEU A 58 -48.01 16.78 -19.37
C LEU A 58 -48.55 18.01 -20.11
N VAL A 59 -47.67 18.92 -20.53
CA VAL A 59 -48.04 20.10 -21.32
C VAL A 59 -48.64 19.67 -22.67
N LYS A 60 -47.98 18.75 -23.39
CA LYS A 60 -48.49 18.21 -24.67
C LYS A 60 -49.82 17.48 -24.51
N GLN A 61 -50.02 16.74 -23.41
CA GLN A 61 -51.29 16.06 -23.13
C GLN A 61 -52.43 17.05 -22.85
N THR A 62 -52.13 18.16 -22.17
CA THR A 62 -53.09 19.24 -21.91
C THR A 62 -53.48 19.97 -23.20
N GLU A 63 -52.50 20.29 -24.06
CA GLU A 63 -52.74 20.91 -25.37
C GLU A 63 -53.62 20.03 -26.27
N LEU A 64 -53.38 18.72 -26.31
CA LEU A 64 -54.18 17.78 -27.09
C LEU A 64 -55.64 17.76 -26.63
N HIS A 65 -55.89 17.82 -25.31
CA HIS A 65 -57.25 17.83 -24.76
C HIS A 65 -58.00 19.13 -25.12
N LEU A 66 -57.32 20.27 -25.12
CA LEU A 66 -57.89 21.55 -25.54
C LEU A 66 -58.23 21.56 -27.04
N ALA A 67 -57.32 21.09 -27.90
CA ALA A 67 -57.57 20.98 -29.33
C ALA A 67 -58.75 20.04 -29.64
N GLN A 68 -58.89 18.93 -28.90
CA GLN A 68 -60.02 18.02 -29.04
C GLN A 68 -61.36 18.71 -28.70
N LYS A 69 -61.37 19.55 -27.65
CA LYS A 69 -62.55 20.31 -27.23
C LYS A 69 -62.95 21.37 -28.28
N GLU A 70 -61.98 22.06 -28.86
CA GLU A 70 -62.22 23.02 -29.94
C GLU A 70 -62.74 22.35 -31.21
N LEU A 71 -62.21 21.18 -31.58
CA LEU A 71 -62.70 20.41 -32.71
C LEU A 71 -64.18 20.00 -32.52
N ASN A 72 -64.55 19.55 -31.32
CA ASN A 72 -65.94 19.20 -31.01
C ASN A 72 -66.86 20.42 -31.08
N LYS A 73 -66.40 21.58 -30.59
CA LYS A 73 -67.15 22.85 -30.70
C LYS A 73 -67.36 23.28 -32.15
N LEU A 74 -66.32 23.19 -32.99
CA LEU A 74 -66.42 23.49 -34.42
C LEU A 74 -67.35 22.50 -35.13
N LYS A 75 -67.29 21.22 -34.76
CA LYS A 75 -68.18 20.19 -35.30
C LYS A 75 -69.66 20.47 -35.00
N GLU A 76 -69.98 20.88 -33.77
CA GLU A 76 -71.33 21.33 -33.40
C GLU A 76 -71.76 22.59 -34.16
N GLN A 77 -70.85 23.55 -34.37
CA GLN A 77 -71.15 24.76 -35.15
C GLN A 77 -71.43 24.45 -36.62
N VAL A 78 -70.70 23.51 -37.23
CA VAL A 78 -70.95 23.07 -38.60
C VAL A 78 -72.30 22.36 -38.70
N GLN A 79 -72.63 21.48 -37.76
CA GLN A 79 -73.92 20.77 -37.72
C GLN A 79 -75.12 21.73 -37.53
N ASN A 80 -74.94 22.77 -36.71
CA ASN A 80 -75.93 23.82 -36.49
C ASN A 80 -76.02 24.81 -37.68
N ALA A 81 -74.96 24.97 -38.47
CA ALA A 81 -74.96 25.79 -39.68
C ALA A 81 -75.50 25.05 -40.93
N GLU A 82 -75.37 23.73 -40.99
CA GLU A 82 -75.92 22.90 -42.07
C GLU A 82 -77.44 22.72 -41.94
N SER A 83 -77.97 22.62 -40.72
CA SER A 83 -79.39 22.36 -40.46
C SER A 83 -80.37 23.44 -40.97
N PRO A 84 -80.05 24.75 -41.04
CA PRO A 84 -80.92 25.75 -41.67
C PRO A 84 -80.58 26.06 -43.14
N ARG A 85 -79.44 25.62 -43.70
CA ARG A 85 -79.07 25.94 -45.11
C ARG A 85 -79.72 25.03 -46.16
N VAL A 86 -80.19 23.85 -45.77
CA VAL A 86 -80.92 22.93 -46.68
C VAL A 86 -82.37 23.36 -46.92
N ARG A 87 -82.92 24.29 -46.13
CA ARG A 87 -84.35 24.68 -46.20
C ARG A 87 -84.64 26.05 -46.84
N SER A 88 -83.66 26.74 -47.44
CA SER A 88 -83.94 28.05 -48.07
C SER A 88 -83.08 28.38 -49.30
N ARG A 89 -82.89 27.41 -50.21
CA ARG A 89 -82.49 27.73 -51.60
C ARG A 89 -83.73 27.77 -52.50
N LYS A 90 -84.44 28.91 -52.51
CA LYS A 90 -85.28 29.29 -53.66
C LYS A 90 -84.34 29.88 -54.72
N ARG A 91 -84.27 29.21 -55.86
CA ARG A 91 -83.45 29.53 -57.04
C ARG A 91 -84.10 30.67 -57.83
N PRO A 92 -83.43 31.82 -58.09
CA PRO A 92 -83.79 32.67 -59.20
C PRO A 92 -83.11 32.15 -60.47
N GLU A 93 -83.92 31.71 -61.41
CA GLU A 93 -83.56 31.12 -62.68
C GLU A 93 -83.41 32.23 -63.73
N ALA A 94 -82.23 32.85 -63.79
CA ALA A 94 -81.84 33.76 -64.89
C ALA A 94 -80.31 34.02 -64.89
N ALA A 95 -79.49 32.96 -64.91
CA ALA A 95 -78.03 33.01 -65.17
C ALA A 95 -77.44 31.62 -65.52
N SER A 96 -78.21 30.73 -66.15
CA SER A 96 -78.07 29.27 -66.02
C SER A 96 -76.99 28.58 -66.88
N VAL A 97 -76.11 29.31 -67.58
CA VAL A 97 -75.05 28.69 -68.39
C VAL A 97 -73.66 28.95 -67.81
N SER A 98 -73.36 30.17 -67.34
CA SER A 98 -72.10 30.48 -66.63
C SER A 98 -71.98 29.73 -65.29
N SER A 99 -73.09 29.56 -64.57
CA SER A 99 -73.10 28.89 -63.26
C SER A 99 -72.88 27.37 -63.35
N SER A 100 -73.16 26.75 -64.49
CA SER A 100 -73.02 25.29 -64.67
C SER A 100 -71.55 24.89 -64.82
N ASP A 101 -70.79 25.68 -65.58
CA ASP A 101 -69.35 25.45 -65.78
C ASP A 101 -68.55 25.74 -64.51
N GLU A 102 -68.90 26.81 -63.78
CA GLU A 102 -68.34 27.13 -62.46
C GLU A 102 -68.59 26.01 -61.44
N TYR A 103 -69.81 25.46 -61.41
CA TYR A 103 -70.15 24.31 -60.56
C TYR A 103 -69.33 23.06 -60.91
N GLY A 104 -69.09 22.81 -62.20
CA GLY A 104 -68.24 21.71 -62.67
C GLY A 104 -66.78 21.85 -62.23
N MET A 105 -66.22 23.06 -62.23
CA MET A 105 -64.87 23.32 -61.71
C MET A 105 -64.78 23.09 -60.20
N VAL A 106 -65.74 23.63 -59.43
CA VAL A 106 -65.81 23.44 -57.98
C VAL A 106 -65.93 21.95 -57.62
N CYS A 107 -66.69 21.15 -58.39
CA CYS A 107 -66.75 19.71 -58.19
C CYS A 107 -65.39 19.02 -58.42
N LYS A 108 -64.64 19.41 -59.46
CA LYS A 108 -63.30 18.85 -59.74
C LYS A 108 -62.30 19.21 -58.64
N GLU A 109 -62.30 20.45 -58.18
CA GLU A 109 -61.46 20.90 -57.06
C GLU A 109 -61.82 20.18 -55.76
N LEU A 110 -63.11 19.98 -55.49
CA LEU A 110 -63.58 19.23 -54.34
C LEU A 110 -63.10 17.78 -54.39
N ASP A 111 -63.15 17.14 -55.55
CA ASP A 111 -62.69 15.76 -55.70
C ASP A 111 -61.16 15.64 -55.60
N ALA A 112 -60.40 16.62 -56.11
CA ALA A 112 -58.97 16.72 -55.88
C ALA A 112 -58.64 16.89 -54.39
N ALA A 113 -59.33 17.81 -53.70
CA ALA A 113 -59.17 18.02 -52.26
C ALA A 113 -59.52 16.77 -51.44
N LYS A 114 -60.55 16.02 -51.81
CA LYS A 114 -60.90 14.73 -51.19
C LYS A 114 -59.79 13.68 -51.39
N GLN A 115 -59.19 13.62 -52.57
CA GLN A 115 -58.08 12.70 -52.83
C GLN A 115 -56.85 13.05 -52.00
N GLU A 116 -56.47 14.33 -51.94
CA GLU A 116 -55.36 14.79 -51.09
C GLU A 116 -55.63 14.54 -49.60
N LEU A 117 -56.87 14.77 -49.13
CA LEU A 117 -57.24 14.45 -47.75
C LEU A 117 -57.10 12.96 -47.43
N ARG A 118 -57.41 12.06 -48.38
CA ARG A 118 -57.20 10.62 -48.21
C ARG A 118 -55.70 10.28 -48.11
N LYS A 119 -54.86 10.87 -48.96
CA LYS A 119 -53.40 10.69 -48.91
C LYS A 119 -52.82 11.18 -47.58
N ILE A 120 -53.21 12.38 -47.14
CA ILE A 120 -52.78 12.93 -45.85
C ILE A 120 -53.19 11.99 -44.71
N ARG A 121 -54.45 11.54 -44.67
CA ARG A 121 -54.91 10.59 -43.64
C ARG A 121 -54.09 9.31 -43.61
N GLN A 122 -53.77 8.74 -44.78
CA GLN A 122 -52.94 7.54 -44.86
C GLN A 122 -51.52 7.79 -44.32
N THR A 123 -50.87 8.89 -44.73
CA THR A 123 -49.52 9.24 -44.26
C THR A 123 -49.48 9.52 -42.76
N VAL A 124 -50.49 10.19 -42.20
CA VAL A 124 -50.59 10.44 -40.76
C VAL A 124 -50.81 9.14 -39.98
N ALA A 125 -51.60 8.20 -40.52
CA ALA A 125 -51.78 6.89 -39.90
C ALA A 125 -50.47 6.08 -39.86
N LEU A 126 -49.73 6.04 -40.97
CA LEU A 126 -48.42 5.36 -41.04
C LEU A 126 -47.40 5.98 -40.08
N ARG A 127 -47.29 7.31 -40.06
CA ARG A 127 -46.37 8.00 -39.12
C ARG A 127 -46.69 7.70 -37.66
N LYS A 128 -47.97 7.71 -37.27
CA LYS A 128 -48.38 7.35 -35.91
C LYS A 128 -48.03 5.91 -35.54
N GLU A 129 -48.14 4.98 -36.50
CA GLU A 129 -47.75 3.58 -36.29
C GLU A 129 -46.23 3.45 -36.12
N GLU A 130 -45.45 4.12 -36.95
CA GLU A 130 -43.98 4.15 -36.84
C GLU A 130 -43.52 4.79 -35.53
N GLU A 131 -44.09 5.94 -35.14
CA GLU A 131 -43.83 6.58 -33.84
C GLU A 131 -44.16 5.66 -32.68
N ALA A 132 -45.28 4.94 -32.72
CA ALA A 132 -45.63 3.96 -31.69
C ALA A 132 -44.62 2.81 -31.63
N LYS A 133 -44.17 2.29 -32.78
CA LYS A 133 -43.15 1.24 -32.86
C LYS A 133 -41.81 1.71 -32.28
N GLU A 134 -41.32 2.88 -32.67
CA GLU A 134 -40.07 3.44 -32.14
C GLU A 134 -40.14 3.65 -30.62
N VAL A 135 -41.26 4.19 -30.12
CA VAL A 135 -41.46 4.36 -28.67
C VAL A 135 -41.41 3.00 -27.96
N THR A 136 -42.09 1.97 -28.47
CA THR A 136 -42.05 0.63 -27.86
C THR A 136 -40.66 0.01 -27.86
N LYS A 137 -39.90 0.22 -28.95
CA LYS A 137 -38.53 -0.27 -29.08
C LYS A 137 -37.60 0.40 -28.07
N VAL A 138 -37.64 1.73 -27.98
CA VAL A 138 -36.84 2.50 -27.01
C VAL A 138 -37.12 2.05 -25.56
N TYR A 139 -38.37 1.81 -25.20
CA TYR A 139 -38.71 1.29 -23.87
C TYR A 139 -38.21 -0.14 -23.65
N SER A 140 -38.30 -1.01 -24.67
CA SER A 140 -37.77 -2.37 -24.60
C SER A 140 -36.25 -2.39 -24.37
N ASP A 141 -35.50 -1.60 -25.15
CA ASP A 141 -34.05 -1.48 -25.02
C ASP A 141 -33.67 -0.93 -23.64
N LYS A 142 -34.40 0.07 -23.14
CA LYS A 142 -34.21 0.61 -21.80
C LYS A 142 -34.46 -0.43 -20.71
N ILE A 143 -35.49 -1.27 -20.85
CA ILE A 143 -35.78 -2.36 -19.91
C ILE A 143 -34.64 -3.38 -19.92
N GLN A 144 -34.08 -3.70 -21.09
CA GLN A 144 -32.95 -4.63 -21.19
C GLN A 144 -31.70 -4.07 -20.49
N LEU A 145 -31.33 -2.81 -20.77
CA LEU A 145 -30.19 -2.16 -20.12
C LEU A 145 -30.34 -2.14 -18.60
N LEU A 146 -31.53 -1.81 -18.10
CA LEU A 146 -31.81 -1.84 -16.65
C LEU A 146 -31.68 -3.24 -16.06
N ARG A 147 -32.03 -4.30 -16.81
CA ARG A 147 -31.85 -5.69 -16.34
C ARG A 147 -30.37 -6.06 -16.25
N GLU A 148 -29.58 -5.68 -17.25
CA GLU A 148 -28.13 -5.91 -17.28
C GLU A 148 -27.43 -5.17 -16.12
N GLU A 149 -27.83 -3.92 -15.85
CA GLU A 149 -27.34 -3.15 -14.70
C GLU A 149 -27.74 -3.80 -13.36
N ILE A 150 -28.98 -4.26 -13.21
CA ILE A 150 -29.44 -4.99 -12.01
C ILE A 150 -28.61 -6.27 -11.80
N THR A 151 -28.33 -7.03 -12.87
CA THR A 151 -27.51 -8.24 -12.76
C THR A 151 -26.07 -7.92 -12.34
N ALA A 152 -25.45 -6.91 -12.96
CA ALA A 152 -24.09 -6.49 -12.63
C ALA A 152 -23.97 -5.98 -11.18
N VAL A 153 -24.95 -5.19 -10.73
CA VAL A 153 -24.99 -4.72 -9.34
C VAL A 153 -25.16 -5.88 -8.37
N ASN A 154 -26.02 -6.85 -8.65
CA ASN A 154 -26.22 -8.02 -7.78
C ASN A 154 -24.94 -8.88 -7.68
N GLU A 155 -24.25 -9.10 -8.80
CA GLU A 155 -22.96 -9.81 -8.81
C GLU A 155 -21.91 -9.08 -7.96
N SER A 156 -21.81 -7.75 -8.12
CA SER A 156 -20.90 -6.92 -7.34
C SER A 156 -21.24 -6.94 -5.83
N VAL A 157 -22.52 -6.92 -5.48
CA VAL A 157 -22.97 -7.02 -4.07
C VAL A 157 -22.57 -8.36 -3.46
N GLU A 158 -22.76 -9.47 -4.16
CA GLU A 158 -22.37 -10.80 -3.65
C GLU A 158 -20.84 -10.93 -3.51
N GLN A 159 -20.07 -10.42 -4.46
CA GLN A 159 -18.61 -10.36 -4.35
C GLN A 159 -18.16 -9.54 -3.13
N THR A 160 -18.76 -8.36 -2.95
CA THR A 160 -18.45 -7.48 -1.82
C THR A 160 -18.79 -8.15 -0.49
N LYS A 161 -19.93 -8.84 -0.41
CA LYS A 161 -20.36 -9.58 0.77
C LYS A 161 -19.40 -10.73 1.12
N LEU A 162 -18.90 -11.45 0.11
CA LEU A 162 -17.90 -12.49 0.30
C LEU A 162 -16.59 -11.90 0.84
N ALA A 163 -16.09 -10.84 0.23
CA ALA A 163 -14.88 -10.15 0.66
C ALA A 163 -15.00 -9.60 2.09
N CYS A 164 -16.13 -8.97 2.44
CA CYS A 164 -16.40 -8.51 3.80
C CYS A 164 -16.42 -9.65 4.82
N SER A 165 -16.99 -10.80 4.46
CA SER A 165 -17.04 -11.98 5.34
C SER A 165 -15.65 -12.57 5.58
N GLN A 166 -14.82 -12.62 4.54
CA GLN A 166 -13.42 -13.07 4.62
C GLN A 166 -12.58 -12.11 5.48
N ALA A 167 -12.64 -10.80 5.20
CA ALA A 167 -11.91 -9.79 5.97
C ALA A 167 -12.28 -9.82 7.46
N ARG A 168 -13.56 -10.04 7.79
CA ARG A 168 -14.01 -10.19 9.18
C ARG A 168 -13.44 -11.43 9.86
N LYS A 169 -13.30 -12.54 9.13
CA LYS A 169 -12.68 -13.77 9.65
C LYS A 169 -11.20 -13.56 9.94
N GLU A 170 -10.46 -13.01 8.99
CA GLU A 170 -9.03 -12.68 9.14
C GLU A 170 -8.80 -11.73 10.31
N GLN A 171 -9.65 -10.70 10.45
CA GLN A 171 -9.58 -9.78 11.58
C GLN A 171 -9.73 -10.50 12.93
N SER A 172 -10.64 -11.48 13.03
CA SER A 172 -10.82 -12.27 14.25
C SER A 172 -9.58 -13.11 14.58
N GLU A 173 -8.95 -13.72 13.56
CA GLU A 173 -7.74 -14.51 13.73
C GLU A 173 -6.58 -13.64 14.22
N ILE A 174 -6.35 -12.48 13.58
CA ILE A 174 -5.32 -11.51 13.97
C ILE A 174 -5.50 -11.06 15.44
N PHE A 175 -6.73 -10.77 15.86
CA PHE A 175 -6.98 -10.38 17.25
C PHE A 175 -6.64 -11.49 18.24
N SER A 176 -6.99 -12.74 17.93
CA SER A 176 -6.67 -13.88 18.78
C SER A 176 -5.17 -14.15 18.86
N GLU A 177 -4.44 -14.03 17.75
CA GLU A 177 -2.98 -14.17 17.73
C GLU A 177 -2.30 -13.07 18.54
N LYS A 178 -2.74 -11.82 18.37
CA LYS A 178 -2.24 -10.68 19.13
C LYS A 178 -2.44 -10.86 20.63
N GLU A 179 -3.57 -11.41 21.05
CA GLU A 179 -3.85 -11.71 22.45
C GLU A 179 -2.87 -12.77 23.00
N ILE A 180 -2.62 -13.84 22.24
CA ILE A 180 -1.63 -14.88 22.61
C ILE A 180 -0.23 -14.28 22.73
N GLN A 181 0.20 -13.48 21.75
CA GLN A 181 1.51 -12.82 21.78
C GLN A 181 1.67 -11.90 23.00
N GLN A 182 0.63 -11.12 23.31
CA GLN A 182 0.62 -10.24 24.48
C GLN A 182 0.76 -11.03 25.78
N GLN A 183 0.05 -12.17 25.90
CA GLN A 183 0.13 -13.04 27.06
C GLN A 183 1.52 -13.68 27.21
N LEU A 184 2.11 -14.14 26.11
CA LEU A 184 3.47 -14.71 26.09
C LEU A 184 4.52 -13.68 26.52
N TYR A 185 4.45 -12.47 25.96
CA TYR A 185 5.36 -11.39 26.35
C TYR A 185 5.24 -11.05 27.83
N LYS A 186 4.00 -10.92 28.33
CA LYS A 186 3.74 -10.67 29.75
C LYS A 186 4.32 -11.77 30.64
N ALA A 187 4.13 -13.04 30.27
CA ALA A 187 4.67 -14.17 31.01
C ALA A 187 6.21 -14.17 31.04
N GLY A 188 6.86 -13.88 29.91
CA GLY A 188 8.33 -13.79 29.83
C GLY A 188 8.90 -12.64 30.68
N MET A 189 8.21 -11.49 30.70
CA MET A 189 8.57 -10.37 31.58
C MET A 189 8.41 -10.73 33.06
N GLU A 190 7.34 -11.44 33.43
CA GLU A 190 7.14 -11.89 34.81
C GLU A 190 8.20 -12.93 35.23
N GLU A 191 8.53 -13.87 34.36
CA GLU A 191 9.56 -14.89 34.63
C GLU A 191 10.96 -14.27 34.79
N SER A 192 11.34 -13.35 33.90
CA SER A 192 12.63 -12.64 34.00
C SER A 192 12.70 -11.76 35.25
N ALA A 193 11.61 -11.10 35.63
CA ALA A 193 11.53 -10.35 36.89
C ALA A 193 11.70 -11.26 38.12
N LYS A 194 11.09 -12.45 38.12
CA LYS A 194 11.29 -13.46 39.18
C LYS A 194 12.76 -13.90 39.26
N LYS A 195 13.40 -14.21 38.13
CA LYS A 195 14.83 -14.59 38.06
C LYS A 195 15.75 -13.48 38.55
N LEU A 196 15.45 -12.23 38.22
CA LEU A 196 16.23 -11.08 38.71
C LEU A 196 16.11 -10.97 40.23
N LEU A 197 14.90 -11.13 40.76
CA LEU A 197 14.68 -11.11 42.21
C LEU A 197 15.41 -12.24 42.94
N THR A 198 15.48 -13.45 42.37
CA THR A 198 16.26 -14.55 42.96
C THR A 198 17.75 -14.24 42.93
N LEU A 199 18.28 -13.81 41.78
CA LEU A 199 19.70 -13.47 41.64
C LEU A 199 20.12 -12.35 42.60
N LYS A 200 19.26 -11.33 42.78
CA LYS A 200 19.50 -10.24 43.72
C LYS A 200 19.53 -10.70 45.18
N LYS A 201 18.77 -11.73 45.54
CA LYS A 201 18.80 -12.31 46.90
C LYS A 201 20.06 -13.14 47.15
N GLU A 202 20.56 -13.81 46.11
CA GLU A 202 21.79 -14.59 46.17
C GLU A 202 23.06 -13.72 46.16
N PHE A 203 22.95 -12.50 45.62
CA PHE A 203 24.06 -11.55 45.57
C PHE A 203 24.36 -10.94 46.94
N ASP A 204 25.52 -11.29 47.50
CA ASP A 204 26.07 -10.65 48.71
C ASP A 204 27.05 -9.53 48.34
N PRO A 205 26.65 -8.25 48.49
CA PRO A 205 27.50 -7.12 48.13
C PRO A 205 28.71 -6.95 49.06
N GLU A 206 28.65 -7.44 50.30
CA GLU A 206 29.77 -7.33 51.25
C GLU A 206 30.88 -8.29 50.88
N VAL A 207 30.54 -9.51 50.46
CA VAL A 207 31.51 -10.48 49.94
C VAL A 207 32.20 -9.95 48.68
N ALA A 208 31.44 -9.35 47.75
CA ALA A 208 32.01 -8.76 46.54
C ALA A 208 33.03 -7.65 46.86
N LYS A 209 32.68 -6.71 47.75
CA LYS A 209 33.58 -5.63 48.19
C LYS A 209 34.81 -6.17 48.91
N LYS A 210 34.65 -7.21 49.73
CA LYS A 210 35.76 -7.85 50.43
C LYS A 210 36.75 -8.48 49.45
N LEU A 211 36.26 -9.24 48.46
CA LEU A 211 37.11 -9.85 47.44
C LEU A 211 37.83 -8.79 46.59
N GLU A 212 37.16 -7.68 46.28
CA GLU A 212 37.76 -6.55 45.57
C GLU A 212 38.91 -5.91 46.37
N ALA A 213 38.72 -5.70 47.68
CA ALA A 213 39.77 -5.20 48.56
C ALA A 213 40.97 -6.17 48.66
N GLN A 214 40.72 -7.48 48.79
CA GLN A 214 41.77 -8.50 48.82
C GLN A 214 42.53 -8.59 47.49
N LEU A 215 41.85 -8.39 46.36
CA LEU A 215 42.49 -8.31 45.05
C LEU A 215 43.41 -7.08 44.98
N SER A 216 42.96 -5.91 45.44
CA SER A 216 43.81 -4.73 45.48
C SER A 216 45.02 -4.91 46.40
N GLU A 217 44.84 -5.56 47.56
CA GLU A 217 45.92 -5.88 48.48
C GLU A 217 46.95 -6.80 47.83
N THR A 218 46.51 -7.90 47.20
CA THR A 218 47.42 -8.83 46.51
C THR A 218 48.12 -8.19 45.32
N TYR A 219 47.46 -7.28 44.58
CA TYR A 219 48.14 -6.50 43.53
C TYR A 219 49.24 -5.60 44.10
N ASN A 220 48.98 -4.92 45.21
CA ASN A 220 49.98 -4.08 45.87
C ASN A 220 51.15 -4.92 46.40
N GLU A 221 50.89 -6.08 47.02
CA GLU A 221 51.93 -7.01 47.47
C GLU A 221 52.79 -7.52 46.31
N ILE A 222 52.18 -7.86 45.18
CA ILE A 222 52.91 -8.28 43.97
C ILE A 222 53.82 -7.14 43.48
N ASP A 223 53.34 -5.91 43.44
CA ASP A 223 54.12 -4.75 43.02
C ASP A 223 55.30 -4.48 43.96
N GLU A 224 55.07 -4.57 45.28
CA GLU A 224 56.11 -4.45 46.30
C GLU A 224 57.16 -5.56 46.17
N LEU A 225 56.75 -6.82 45.98
CA LEU A 225 57.65 -7.95 45.76
C LEU A 225 58.43 -7.82 44.45
N GLN A 226 57.81 -7.34 43.38
CA GLN A 226 58.49 -7.07 42.12
C GLN A 226 59.55 -5.98 42.29
N LYS A 227 59.24 -4.92 43.03
CA LYS A 227 60.20 -3.86 43.36
C LYS A 227 61.36 -4.40 44.20
N GLN A 228 61.09 -5.17 45.26
CA GLN A 228 62.12 -5.81 46.07
C GLN A 228 63.00 -6.77 45.24
N MET A 229 62.40 -7.50 44.28
CA MET A 229 63.14 -8.37 43.37
C MET A 229 64.06 -7.56 42.44
N GLU A 230 63.63 -6.41 41.92
CA GLU A 230 64.49 -5.54 41.12
C GLU A 230 65.59 -4.89 41.98
N ASP A 231 65.27 -4.45 43.19
CA ASP A 231 66.26 -3.89 44.13
C ASP A 231 67.31 -4.93 44.52
N THR A 232 66.92 -6.18 44.79
CA THR A 232 67.86 -7.28 45.11
C THR A 232 68.70 -7.72 43.91
N LYS A 233 68.13 -7.76 42.70
CA LYS A 233 68.90 -7.95 41.47
C LYS A 233 69.91 -6.82 41.27
N ALA A 234 69.53 -5.59 41.57
CA ALA A 234 70.41 -4.43 41.47
C ALA A 234 71.46 -4.38 42.58
N SER A 235 71.23 -4.99 43.75
CA SER A 235 72.05 -4.71 44.94
C SER A 235 73.20 -5.67 45.25
N SER A 236 73.19 -6.97 44.92
CA SER A 236 74.04 -7.84 45.77
C SER A 236 74.74 -9.10 45.26
N ASP A 237 74.52 -9.70 44.09
CA ASP A 237 75.34 -10.90 43.78
C ASP A 237 75.52 -11.20 42.31
N VAL A 238 74.60 -10.79 41.44
CA VAL A 238 74.65 -11.18 40.03
C VAL A 238 75.84 -10.53 39.30
N ASP A 239 76.07 -9.23 39.50
CA ASP A 239 77.19 -8.54 38.85
C ASP A 239 78.55 -8.96 39.42
N SER A 240 78.61 -9.26 40.73
CA SER A 240 79.80 -9.80 41.40
C SER A 240 80.13 -11.22 40.90
N VAL A 241 79.14 -12.11 40.84
CA VAL A 241 79.30 -13.48 40.33
C VAL A 241 79.66 -13.47 38.84
N ASN A 242 79.07 -12.58 38.05
CA ASN A 242 79.44 -12.40 36.65
C ASN A 242 80.90 -11.92 36.51
N GLY A 243 81.35 -10.99 37.35
CA GLY A 243 82.74 -10.54 37.40
C GLY A 243 83.71 -11.67 37.77
N VAL A 244 83.44 -12.39 38.87
CA VAL A 244 84.25 -13.54 39.30
C VAL A 244 84.26 -14.64 38.23
N SER A 245 83.15 -14.86 37.52
CA SER A 245 83.10 -15.85 36.44
C SER A 245 83.91 -15.43 35.21
N LEU A 246 84.01 -14.13 34.90
CA LEU A 246 84.89 -13.61 33.86
C LEU A 246 86.36 -13.79 34.25
N GLU A 247 86.72 -13.41 35.47
CA GLU A 247 88.07 -13.56 36.01
C GLU A 247 88.49 -15.04 36.07
N LEU A 248 87.59 -15.94 36.48
CA LEU A 248 87.84 -17.38 36.50
C LEU A 248 88.09 -17.94 35.09
N ASN A 249 87.32 -17.48 34.10
CA ASN A 249 87.52 -17.91 32.71
C ASN A 249 88.84 -17.39 32.14
N GLU A 250 89.24 -16.16 32.47
CA GLU A 250 90.53 -15.59 32.07
C GLU A 250 91.68 -16.38 32.73
N ALA A 251 91.60 -16.62 34.04
CA ALA A 251 92.57 -17.43 34.78
C ALA A 251 92.65 -18.87 34.24
N LYS A 252 91.51 -19.47 33.90
CA LYS A 252 91.45 -20.79 33.26
C LYS A 252 92.17 -20.78 31.90
N GLY A 253 91.94 -19.78 31.07
CA GLY A 253 92.63 -19.64 29.78
C GLY A 253 94.14 -19.43 29.92
N LEU A 254 94.58 -18.71 30.97
CA LEU A 254 96.01 -18.58 31.29
C LEU A 254 96.62 -19.91 31.76
N LEU A 255 95.89 -20.67 32.57
CA LEU A 255 96.35 -21.99 33.03
C LEU A 255 96.48 -22.99 31.87
N GLU A 256 95.52 -23.01 30.93
CA GLU A 256 95.58 -23.86 29.74
C GLU A 256 96.84 -23.57 28.91
N LYS A 257 97.19 -22.29 28.71
CA LYS A 257 98.44 -21.90 28.05
C LYS A 257 99.68 -22.38 28.80
N PHE A 258 99.69 -22.25 30.13
CA PHE A 258 100.82 -22.69 30.96
C PHE A 258 101.01 -24.21 30.91
N VAL A 259 99.92 -24.98 30.82
CA VAL A 259 99.97 -26.45 30.64
C VAL A 259 100.54 -26.82 29.26
N GLU A 260 100.18 -26.09 28.20
CA GLU A 260 100.79 -26.27 26.87
C GLU A 260 102.29 -25.95 26.88
N GLU A 261 102.69 -24.87 27.55
CA GLU A 261 104.10 -24.50 27.75
C GLU A 261 104.86 -25.53 28.58
N GLU A 262 104.30 -26.03 29.69
CA GLU A 262 104.89 -27.09 30.52
C GLU A 262 105.12 -28.35 29.69
N LYS A 263 104.12 -28.77 28.91
CA LYS A 263 104.24 -29.93 28.03
C LYS A 263 105.34 -29.72 26.99
N SER A 264 105.41 -28.53 26.37
CA SER A 264 106.47 -28.18 25.43
C SER A 264 107.86 -28.23 26.07
N LEU A 265 108.02 -27.69 27.28
CA LEU A 265 109.26 -27.75 28.05
C LEU A 265 109.61 -29.19 28.45
N GLN A 266 108.62 -29.99 28.85
CA GLN A 266 108.83 -31.38 29.21
C GLN A 266 109.31 -32.21 28.00
N GLU A 267 108.69 -32.03 26.83
CA GLU A 267 109.15 -32.61 25.56
C GLU A 267 110.58 -32.15 25.21
N SER A 268 110.89 -30.87 25.40
CA SER A 268 112.25 -30.34 25.19
C SER A 268 113.28 -30.95 26.16
N VAL A 269 112.93 -31.12 27.44
CA VAL A 269 113.77 -31.77 28.45
C VAL A 269 113.98 -33.24 28.13
N GLU A 270 112.94 -33.96 27.69
CA GLU A 270 113.05 -35.35 27.26
C GLU A 270 113.93 -35.48 26.00
N SER A 271 113.81 -34.54 25.05
CA SER A 271 114.68 -34.45 23.88
C SER A 271 116.15 -34.21 24.26
N LEU A 272 116.45 -33.24 25.14
CA LEU A 272 117.80 -32.98 25.64
C LEU A 272 118.38 -34.15 26.46
N LYS A 273 117.55 -34.88 27.21
CA LYS A 273 117.94 -36.11 27.91
C LYS A 273 118.26 -37.25 26.93
N ALA A 274 117.54 -37.34 25.81
CA ALA A 274 117.83 -38.30 24.76
C ALA A 274 119.14 -37.95 24.02
N GLU A 275 119.39 -36.67 23.76
CA GLU A 275 120.61 -36.17 23.10
C GLU A 275 121.87 -36.34 23.97
N ASN A 276 121.79 -36.12 25.30
CA ASN A 276 122.93 -36.36 26.22
C ASN A 276 123.20 -37.86 26.51
N ARG A 277 122.43 -38.79 25.92
CA ARG A 277 122.60 -40.24 26.07
C ARG A 277 123.24 -40.93 24.86
N THR A 278 123.65 -40.16 23.85
CA THR A 278 124.50 -40.60 22.73
C THR A 278 125.91 -40.08 22.89
#